data_AF-A0A2P2MPU1-F1
#
_entry.id   AF-A0A2P2MPU1-F1
#
_cell.length_a   1.000
_cell.length_b   1.000
_cell.length_c   1.000
_cell.angle_alpha   90.00
_cell.angle_beta   90.00
_cell.angle_gamma   90.00
#
_symmetry.space_group_name_H-M   'P 1'
#
loop_
_entity.id
_entity.type
_entity.pdbx_description
1 polymer ?
#
loop_
_entity_poly.entity_id
_entity_poly.type
_entity_poly.pdbx_seq_one_letter_code
_entity_poly.pdbx_strand_id
1 'polypeptide(L)'
;MVIILIRTVKYNLSKLRDLYLHTTCLATLANMAPHVHRLSAYASQRLVSLFYMLSRKYNKLTEQMDDKVGKGGSVEHDSLAKDMSAELHIYADFLRIVLEILNAILTYALPRNPEVVYAIMHRQEVFQPFKNHPRFSELIENIYMVLDFFNSRMDAQTQNGEWSVEKVLQFIISNCRSWRGEGMKMFNQLHFSYEQESHPEEFFTPYIWRLTLSHCGLSFDHNAVNLFTVDLPAEQLDNAGEEHDEPRQNGR
;
A
#
# COMPACT_ATOMS: atom_id res chain seq x y z
N MET A 1 1.97 -13.85 4.00
CA MET A 1 2.28 -12.42 3.87
C MET A 1 1.05 -11.58 3.51
N VAL A 2 0.43 -11.76 2.32
CA VAL A 2 -0.73 -10.96 1.84
C VAL A 2 -1.82 -10.72 2.89
N ILE A 3 -2.28 -11.79 3.56
CA ILE A 3 -3.33 -11.69 4.59
C ILE A 3 -2.90 -10.80 5.76
N ILE A 4 -1.64 -10.89 6.19
CA ILE A 4 -1.10 -10.12 7.30
C ILE A 4 -1.11 -8.64 6.93
N LEU A 5 -0.57 -8.29 5.75
CA LEU A 5 -0.55 -6.91 5.25
C LEU A 5 -1.97 -6.33 5.14
N ILE A 6 -2.93 -7.09 4.60
CA ILE A 6 -4.33 -6.65 4.53
C ILE A 6 -4.91 -6.44 5.93
N ARG A 7 -4.64 -7.32 6.89
CA ARG A 7 -5.08 -7.14 8.28
C ARG A 7 -4.45 -5.91 8.92
N THR A 8 -3.18 -5.66 8.67
CA THR A 8 -2.47 -4.46 9.15
C THR A 8 -3.10 -3.20 8.57
N VAL A 9 -3.38 -3.15 7.26
CA VAL A 9 -4.10 -2.03 6.63
C VAL A 9 -5.49 -1.85 7.25
N LYS A 10 -6.25 -2.92 7.46
CA LYS A 10 -7.56 -2.84 8.11
C LYS A 10 -7.48 -2.29 9.52
N TYR A 11 -6.54 -2.80 10.32
CA TYR A 11 -6.34 -2.35 11.70
C TYR A 11 -5.96 -0.88 11.73
N ASN A 12 -4.99 -0.49 10.91
CA ASN A 12 -4.52 0.88 10.79
C ASN A 12 -5.66 1.85 10.41
N LEU A 13 -6.48 1.50 9.41
CA LEU A 13 -7.65 2.32 9.01
C LEU A 13 -8.68 2.53 10.12
N SER A 14 -8.73 1.61 11.09
CA SER A 14 -9.70 1.62 12.18
C SER A 14 -9.18 2.25 13.47
N LYS A 15 -7.86 2.19 13.72
CA LYS A 15 -7.26 2.54 15.02
C LYS A 15 -6.19 3.61 14.95
N LEU A 16 -5.19 3.43 14.09
CA LEU A 16 -3.97 4.25 14.13
C LEU A 16 -4.03 5.43 13.13
N ARG A 17 -4.63 5.21 11.95
CA ARG A 17 -4.69 6.18 10.85
C ARG A 17 -3.32 6.68 10.41
N ASP A 18 -2.32 5.82 10.48
CA ASP A 18 -0.94 6.09 10.12
C ASP A 18 -0.76 5.97 8.60
N LEU A 19 -0.46 7.09 7.93
CA LEU A 19 -0.28 7.12 6.49
C LEU A 19 0.91 6.25 6.03
N TYR A 20 2.02 6.30 6.76
CA TYR A 20 3.25 5.59 6.42
C TYR A 20 3.02 4.07 6.45
N LEU A 21 2.29 3.59 7.46
CA LEU A 21 1.96 2.17 7.58
C LEU A 21 1.02 1.70 6.44
N HIS A 22 0.10 2.54 5.97
CA HIS A 22 -0.71 2.24 4.79
C HIS A 22 0.13 2.10 3.54
N THR A 23 0.94 3.12 3.25
CA THR A 23 1.81 3.17 2.08
C THR A 23 2.76 1.98 2.04
N THR A 24 3.41 1.65 3.17
CA THR A 24 4.34 0.52 3.26
C THR A 24 3.64 -0.82 2.99
N CYS A 25 2.46 -1.03 3.57
CA CYS A 25 1.72 -2.27 3.34
C CYS A 25 1.26 -2.43 1.89
N LEU A 26 0.75 -1.34 1.28
CA LEU A 26 0.30 -1.34 -0.11
C LEU A 26 1.47 -1.48 -1.09
N ALA A 27 2.60 -0.81 -0.83
CA ALA A 27 3.84 -0.94 -1.59
C ALA A 27 4.34 -2.39 -1.59
N THR A 28 4.35 -3.03 -0.42
CA THR A 28 4.74 -4.44 -0.30
C THR A 28 3.79 -5.35 -1.08
N LEU A 29 2.47 -5.10 -1.01
CA LEU A 29 1.50 -5.85 -1.81
C LEU A 29 1.69 -5.66 -3.31
N ALA A 30 1.97 -4.43 -3.76
CA ALA A 30 2.22 -4.07 -5.14
C ALA A 30 3.45 -4.80 -5.71
N ASN A 31 4.57 -4.80 -4.98
CA ASN A 31 5.77 -5.53 -5.37
C ASN A 31 5.54 -7.04 -5.49
N MET A 32 4.70 -7.61 -4.62
CA MET A 32 4.40 -9.05 -4.68
C MET A 32 3.42 -9.42 -5.81
N ALA A 33 2.54 -8.50 -6.21
CA ALA A 33 1.41 -8.74 -7.09
C ALA A 33 1.74 -9.49 -8.41
N PRO A 34 2.75 -9.10 -9.21
CA PRO A 34 3.05 -9.81 -10.46
C PRO A 34 3.64 -11.22 -10.24
N HIS A 35 4.10 -11.53 -9.03
CA HIS A 35 4.82 -12.77 -8.71
C HIS A 35 4.01 -13.74 -7.83
N VAL A 36 2.80 -13.37 -7.41
CA VAL A 36 1.98 -14.24 -6.56
C VAL A 36 1.63 -15.54 -7.28
N HIS A 37 1.64 -16.64 -6.53
CA HIS A 37 1.31 -17.96 -7.04
C HIS A 37 0.39 -18.68 -6.06
N ARG A 38 -0.70 -19.28 -6.57
CA ARG A 38 -1.65 -20.08 -5.78
C ARG A 38 -2.14 -19.35 -4.52
N LEU A 39 -2.57 -18.10 -4.67
CA LEU A 39 -3.27 -17.42 -3.56
C LEU A 39 -4.48 -18.26 -3.13
N SER A 40 -4.59 -18.51 -1.83
CA SER A 40 -5.74 -19.19 -1.25
C SER A 40 -7.04 -18.41 -1.49
N ALA A 41 -8.18 -19.09 -1.56
CA ALA A 41 -9.51 -18.48 -1.61
C ALA A 41 -9.69 -17.33 -0.60
N TYR A 42 -9.27 -17.56 0.65
CA TYR A 42 -9.35 -16.56 1.70
C TYR A 42 -8.51 -15.31 1.40
N ALA A 43 -7.24 -15.47 0.99
CA ALA A 43 -6.37 -14.36 0.63
C ALA A 43 -6.93 -13.55 -0.55
N SER A 44 -7.42 -14.24 -1.59
CA SER A 44 -8.03 -13.63 -2.78
C SER A 44 -9.27 -12.81 -2.42
N GLN A 45 -10.17 -13.38 -1.62
CA GLN A 45 -11.35 -12.66 -1.10
C GLN A 45 -10.96 -11.44 -0.26
N ARG A 46 -9.92 -11.56 0.58
CA ARG A 46 -9.43 -10.43 1.39
C ARG A 46 -8.87 -9.31 0.52
N LEU A 47 -8.25 -9.62 -0.62
CA LEU A 47 -7.73 -8.62 -1.55
C LEU A 47 -8.88 -7.81 -2.19
N VAL A 48 -9.93 -8.48 -2.67
CA VAL A 48 -11.13 -7.79 -3.19
C VAL A 48 -11.86 -7.02 -2.07
N SER A 49 -11.90 -7.58 -0.86
CA SER A 49 -12.49 -6.92 0.31
C SER A 49 -11.73 -5.66 0.72
N LEU A 50 -10.42 -5.59 0.49
CA LEU A 50 -9.61 -4.40 0.75
C LEU A 50 -10.07 -3.24 -0.13
N PHE A 51 -10.21 -3.49 -1.45
CA PHE A 51 -10.76 -2.51 -2.38
C PHE A 51 -12.15 -2.03 -1.95
N TYR A 52 -13.07 -2.96 -1.66
CA TYR A 52 -14.43 -2.62 -1.23
C TYR A 52 -14.47 -1.75 0.05
N MET A 53 -13.59 -2.03 1.00
CA MET A 53 -13.56 -1.28 2.26
C MET A 53 -12.99 0.13 2.09
N LEU A 54 -11.95 0.29 1.27
CA LEU A 54 -11.42 1.60 0.88
C LEU A 54 -12.46 2.39 0.07
N SER A 55 -13.20 1.73 -0.82
CA SER A 55 -14.18 2.39 -1.70
C SER A 55 -15.36 2.94 -0.92
N ARG A 56 -15.81 2.21 0.11
CA ARG A 56 -16.81 2.69 1.07
C ARG A 56 -16.37 3.94 1.82
N LYS A 57 -15.08 4.02 2.21
CA LYS A 57 -14.55 5.23 2.87
C LYS A 57 -14.45 6.39 1.90
N TYR A 58 -13.92 6.15 0.70
CA TYR A 58 -13.82 7.15 -0.37
C TYR A 58 -15.18 7.76 -0.70
N ASN A 59 -16.18 6.92 -1.03
CA ASN A 59 -17.52 7.41 -1.39
C ASN A 59 -18.18 8.21 -0.24
N LYS A 60 -17.99 7.77 1.01
CA LYS A 60 -18.51 8.50 2.18
C LYS A 60 -17.87 9.89 2.30
N LEU A 61 -16.58 10.02 2.01
CA LEU A 61 -15.89 11.32 2.02
C LEU A 61 -16.34 12.19 0.85
N THR A 62 -16.58 11.61 -0.33
CA THR A 62 -17.12 12.32 -1.49
C THR A 62 -18.50 12.91 -1.19
N GLU A 63 -19.42 12.12 -0.64
CA GLU A 63 -20.77 12.57 -0.25
C GLU A 63 -20.71 13.74 0.76
N GLN A 64 -19.81 13.65 1.74
CA GLN A 64 -19.61 14.70 2.74
C GLN A 64 -19.02 15.99 2.14
N MET A 65 -18.25 15.88 1.07
CA MET A 65 -17.68 17.02 0.35
C MET A 65 -18.76 17.74 -0.46
N ASP A 66 -19.57 17.00 -1.20
CA ASP A 66 -20.64 17.55 -2.03
C ASP A 66 -21.69 18.27 -1.18
N ASP A 67 -22.07 17.70 -0.03
CA ASP A 67 -23.01 18.30 0.93
C ASP A 67 -22.54 19.65 1.50
N LYS A 68 -21.22 19.81 1.68
CA LYS A 68 -20.61 21.02 2.24
C LYS A 68 -20.42 22.11 1.19
N VAL A 69 -20.06 21.74 -0.04
CA VAL A 69 -19.95 22.68 -1.17
C VAL A 69 -21.32 23.30 -1.51
N GLY A 70 -22.40 22.53 -1.36
CA GLY A 70 -23.78 23.03 -1.57
C GLY A 70 -24.29 23.99 -0.49
N LYS A 71 -23.69 23.99 0.72
CA LYS A 71 -24.05 24.88 1.83
C LYS A 71 -22.98 25.96 1.97
N GLY A 72 -23.00 26.93 1.07
CA GLY A 72 -21.99 28.01 0.98
C GLY A 72 -21.55 28.53 2.36
N GLY A 73 -20.23 28.49 2.62
CA GLY A 73 -19.70 28.70 3.96
C GLY A 73 -18.34 29.42 4.01
N SER A 74 -18.26 30.26 5.05
CA SER A 74 -17.23 31.15 5.60
C SER A 74 -15.75 30.68 5.65
N VAL A 75 -14.84 31.57 6.06
CA VAL A 75 -13.36 31.37 6.07
C VAL A 75 -12.87 30.17 6.91
N GLU A 76 -13.54 29.78 8.00
CA GLU A 76 -13.20 28.55 8.77
C GLU A 76 -13.58 27.26 8.01
N HIS A 77 -14.53 27.35 7.08
CA HIS A 77 -14.90 26.25 6.19
C HIS A 77 -13.77 25.90 5.22
N ASP A 78 -12.91 26.86 4.88
CA ASP A 78 -11.83 26.68 3.90
C ASP A 78 -10.71 25.75 4.42
N SER A 79 -10.31 25.87 5.70
CA SER A 79 -9.30 24.98 6.29
C SER A 79 -9.80 23.54 6.40
N LEU A 80 -11.01 23.34 6.92
CA LEU A 80 -11.59 22.01 7.07
C LEU A 80 -11.89 21.34 5.72
N ALA A 81 -12.29 22.12 4.71
CA ALA A 81 -12.51 21.62 3.36
C ALA A 81 -11.18 21.17 2.70
N LYS A 82 -10.08 21.89 2.95
CA LYS A 82 -8.74 21.51 2.49
C LYS A 82 -8.29 20.19 3.09
N ASP A 83 -8.45 20.01 4.41
CA ASP A 83 -8.08 18.76 5.08
C ASP A 83 -8.88 17.56 4.56
N MET A 84 -10.18 17.74 4.35
CA MET A 84 -11.06 16.69 3.81
C MET A 84 -10.74 16.35 2.35
N SER A 85 -10.38 17.35 1.55
CA SER A 85 -9.90 17.17 0.18
C SER A 85 -8.59 16.38 0.15
N ALA A 86 -7.63 16.71 1.02
CA ALA A 86 -6.39 15.96 1.15
C ALA A 86 -6.63 14.50 1.55
N GLU A 87 -7.51 14.26 2.53
CA GLU A 87 -7.91 12.90 2.92
C GLU A 87 -8.56 12.13 1.76
N LEU A 88 -9.45 12.78 1.01
CA LEU A 88 -10.09 12.20 -0.18
C LEU A 88 -9.06 11.79 -1.24
N HIS A 89 -8.09 12.65 -1.53
CA HIS A 89 -6.99 12.37 -2.45
C HIS A 89 -6.17 11.15 -2.00
N ILE A 90 -5.84 11.05 -0.71
CA ILE A 90 -5.12 9.90 -0.13
C ILE A 90 -5.90 8.59 -0.36
N TYR A 91 -7.21 8.57 -0.08
CA TYR A 91 -8.01 7.35 -0.32
C TYR A 91 -8.15 7.01 -1.80
N ALA A 92 -8.19 8.02 -2.68
CA ALA A 92 -8.18 7.80 -4.12
C ALA A 92 -6.85 7.18 -4.58
N ASP A 93 -5.71 7.60 -4.01
CA ASP A 93 -4.40 6.99 -4.27
C ASP A 93 -4.37 5.53 -3.81
N PHE A 94 -4.86 5.25 -2.60
CA PHE A 94 -4.93 3.88 -2.08
C PHE A 94 -5.82 2.97 -2.93
N LEU A 95 -6.97 3.47 -3.39
CA LEU A 95 -7.83 2.73 -4.30
C LEU A 95 -7.13 2.43 -5.61
N ARG A 96 -6.43 3.41 -6.17
CA ARG A 96 -5.66 3.23 -7.40
C ARG A 96 -4.59 2.15 -7.24
N ILE A 97 -3.80 2.20 -6.16
CA ILE A 97 -2.76 1.20 -5.90
C ILE A 97 -3.37 -0.21 -5.76
N VAL A 98 -4.50 -0.35 -5.08
CA VAL A 98 -5.18 -1.65 -4.96
C VAL A 98 -5.71 -2.16 -6.32
N LEU A 99 -6.21 -1.26 -7.18
CA LEU A 99 -6.59 -1.62 -8.54
C LEU A 99 -5.38 -1.99 -9.42
N GLU A 100 -4.24 -1.31 -9.24
CA GLU A 100 -2.98 -1.64 -9.91
C GLU A 100 -2.43 -3.00 -9.42
N ILE A 101 -2.55 -3.32 -8.13
CA ILE A 101 -2.26 -4.65 -7.57
C ILE A 101 -3.12 -5.73 -8.23
N LEU A 102 -4.44 -5.52 -8.31
CA LEU A 102 -5.35 -6.47 -8.97
C LEU A 102 -4.98 -6.64 -10.44
N ASN A 103 -4.73 -5.55 -11.16
CA ASN A 103 -4.31 -5.57 -12.55
C ASN A 103 -2.99 -6.32 -12.74
N ALA A 104 -1.98 -6.08 -11.90
CA ALA A 104 -0.72 -6.81 -11.97
C ALA A 104 -0.91 -8.33 -11.81
N ILE A 105 -1.79 -8.76 -10.90
CA ILE A 105 -2.12 -10.19 -10.77
C ILE A 105 -2.82 -10.69 -12.03
N LEU A 106 -3.80 -9.95 -12.55
CA LEU A 106 -4.59 -10.35 -13.72
C LEU A 106 -3.75 -10.40 -15.02
N THR A 107 -2.80 -9.49 -15.17
CA THR A 107 -1.92 -9.41 -16.34
C THR A 107 -0.80 -10.46 -16.28
N TYR A 108 -0.11 -10.58 -15.14
CA TYR A 108 1.14 -11.36 -15.06
C TYR A 108 1.00 -12.72 -14.39
N ALA A 109 -0.02 -12.92 -13.56
CA ALA A 109 -0.13 -14.09 -12.68
C ALA A 109 -1.48 -14.83 -12.76
N LEU A 110 -2.42 -14.40 -13.61
CA LEU A 110 -3.78 -14.94 -13.66
C LEU A 110 -3.84 -16.46 -13.83
N PRO A 111 -3.10 -17.08 -14.79
CA PRO A 111 -3.20 -18.53 -15.00
C PRO A 111 -2.81 -19.36 -13.77
N ARG A 112 -2.09 -18.75 -12.83
CA ARG A 112 -1.59 -19.35 -11.59
C ARG A 112 -2.44 -19.03 -10.36
N ASN A 113 -3.46 -18.18 -10.50
CA ASN A 113 -4.27 -17.65 -9.40
C ASN A 113 -5.77 -17.69 -9.72
N PRO A 114 -6.37 -18.88 -9.95
CA PRO A 114 -7.80 -19.02 -10.26
C PRO A 114 -8.72 -18.49 -9.15
N GLU A 115 -8.29 -18.59 -7.89
CA GLU A 115 -9.02 -18.07 -6.73
C GLU A 115 -9.20 -16.54 -6.76
N VAL A 116 -8.28 -15.81 -7.40
CA VAL A 116 -8.40 -14.36 -7.58
C VAL A 116 -9.49 -14.05 -8.59
N VAL A 117 -9.52 -14.78 -9.70
CA VAL A 117 -10.59 -14.66 -10.71
C VAL A 117 -11.94 -14.98 -10.08
N TYR A 118 -12.04 -16.08 -9.34
CA TYR A 118 -13.26 -16.45 -8.62
C TYR A 118 -13.71 -15.35 -7.66
N ALA A 119 -12.81 -14.80 -6.85
CA ALA A 119 -13.13 -13.73 -5.90
C ALA A 119 -13.63 -12.45 -6.59
N ILE A 120 -13.06 -12.10 -7.76
CA ILE A 120 -13.47 -10.96 -8.57
C ILE A 120 -14.84 -11.20 -9.21
N MET A 121 -15.07 -12.37 -9.81
CA MET A 121 -16.37 -12.74 -10.39
C MET A 121 -17.48 -12.74 -9.35
N HIS A 122 -17.23 -13.34 -8.17
CA HIS A 122 -18.20 -13.43 -7.09
C HIS A 122 -18.59 -12.05 -6.52
N ARG A 123 -17.71 -11.05 -6.62
CA ARG A 123 -17.94 -9.69 -6.09
C ARG A 123 -17.85 -8.62 -7.18
N GLN A 124 -18.27 -8.93 -8.40
CA GLN A 124 -18.14 -8.01 -9.55
C GLN A 124 -18.88 -6.67 -9.34
N GLU A 125 -19.91 -6.64 -8.51
CA GLU A 125 -20.69 -5.45 -8.19
C GLU A 125 -19.86 -4.35 -7.50
N VAL A 126 -18.76 -4.72 -6.83
CA VAL A 126 -17.92 -3.75 -6.11
C VAL A 126 -17.19 -2.79 -7.05
N PHE A 127 -16.98 -3.21 -8.31
CA PHE A 127 -16.26 -2.43 -9.33
C PHE A 127 -17.19 -1.54 -10.16
N GLN A 128 -18.48 -1.86 -10.20
CA GLN A 128 -19.47 -1.19 -11.04
C GLN A 128 -19.54 0.33 -10.84
N PRO A 129 -19.52 0.88 -9.59
CA PRO A 129 -19.57 2.33 -9.38
C PRO A 129 -18.39 3.10 -9.99
N PHE A 130 -17.28 2.41 -10.28
CA PHE A 130 -16.03 3.03 -10.71
C PHE A 130 -15.79 2.94 -12.23
N LYS A 131 -16.70 2.33 -13.01
CA LYS A 131 -16.56 2.20 -14.48
C LYS A 131 -16.29 3.52 -15.18
N ASN A 132 -17.02 4.57 -14.80
CA ASN A 132 -16.93 5.89 -15.43
C ASN A 132 -16.05 6.86 -14.62
N HIS A 133 -15.37 6.39 -13.58
CA HIS A 133 -14.57 7.25 -12.74
C HIS A 133 -13.26 7.61 -13.47
N PRO A 134 -12.96 8.90 -13.71
CA PRO A 134 -11.86 9.31 -14.61
C PRO A 134 -10.49 8.80 -14.17
N ARG A 135 -10.31 8.57 -12.86
CA ARG A 135 -9.04 8.07 -12.30
C ARG A 135 -8.87 6.54 -12.37
N PHE A 136 -9.98 5.80 -12.51
CA PHE A 136 -10.01 4.35 -12.32
C PHE A 136 -10.53 3.60 -13.54
N SER A 137 -11.20 4.27 -14.48
CA SER A 137 -11.87 3.67 -15.64
C SER A 137 -10.96 2.67 -16.37
N GLU A 138 -9.73 3.05 -16.69
CA GLU A 138 -8.80 2.17 -17.42
C GLU A 138 -8.43 0.89 -16.66
N LEU A 139 -8.22 1.01 -15.34
CA LEU A 139 -7.89 -0.13 -14.48
C LEU A 139 -9.12 -1.05 -14.31
N ILE A 140 -10.31 -0.46 -14.28
CA ILE A 140 -11.59 -1.15 -14.17
C ILE A 140 -11.94 -1.84 -15.49
N GLU A 141 -11.68 -1.22 -16.65
CA GLU A 141 -11.84 -1.81 -17.99
C GLU A 141 -11.10 -3.14 -18.10
N ASN A 142 -9.85 -3.20 -17.66
CA ASN A 142 -9.07 -4.45 -17.62
C ASN A 142 -9.73 -5.55 -16.76
N ILE A 143 -10.29 -5.19 -15.61
CA ILE A 143 -11.03 -6.13 -14.75
C ILE A 143 -12.28 -6.63 -15.47
N TYR A 144 -13.02 -5.75 -16.15
CA TYR A 144 -14.20 -6.13 -16.92
C TYR A 144 -13.86 -7.00 -18.14
N MET A 145 -12.73 -6.79 -18.83
CA MET A 145 -12.29 -7.68 -19.89
C MET A 145 -12.07 -9.12 -19.40
N VAL A 146 -11.49 -9.28 -18.20
CA VAL A 146 -11.38 -10.59 -17.55
C VAL A 146 -12.77 -11.14 -17.20
N LEU A 147 -13.63 -10.34 -16.57
CA LEU A 147 -14.99 -10.76 -16.21
C LEU A 147 -15.77 -11.22 -17.44
N ASP A 148 -15.76 -10.46 -18.52
CA ASP A 148 -16.47 -10.75 -19.76
C ASP A 148 -15.96 -12.05 -20.41
N PHE A 149 -14.66 -12.30 -20.39
CA PHE A 149 -14.06 -13.54 -20.89
C PHE A 149 -14.56 -14.79 -20.15
N PHE A 150 -14.66 -14.73 -18.82
CA PHE A 150 -15.12 -15.86 -18.01
C PHE A 150 -16.64 -15.98 -17.99
N ASN A 151 -17.36 -14.87 -17.83
CA ASN A 151 -18.83 -14.84 -17.82
C ASN A 151 -19.40 -15.34 -19.17
N SER A 152 -18.92 -14.84 -20.31
CA SER A 152 -19.42 -15.28 -21.63
C SER A 152 -19.24 -16.77 -21.89
N ARG A 153 -18.10 -17.35 -21.48
CA ARG A 153 -17.86 -18.80 -21.60
C ARG A 153 -18.68 -19.62 -20.60
N MET A 154 -18.92 -19.07 -19.41
CA MET A 154 -19.77 -19.72 -18.42
C MET A 154 -21.21 -19.76 -18.92
N ASP A 155 -21.73 -18.64 -19.43
CA ASP A 155 -23.06 -18.53 -20.03
C ASP A 155 -23.26 -19.48 -21.22
N ALA A 156 -22.23 -19.69 -22.04
CA ALA A 156 -22.25 -20.67 -23.13
C ALA A 156 -22.38 -22.14 -22.63
N GLN A 157 -21.93 -22.44 -21.41
CA GLN A 157 -22.02 -23.76 -20.78
C GLN A 157 -23.25 -23.95 -19.89
N THR A 158 -23.96 -22.86 -19.55
CA THR A 158 -25.14 -22.85 -18.67
C THR A 158 -26.33 -23.68 -19.20
N GLN A 159 -26.30 -24.11 -20.47
CA GLN A 159 -27.30 -25.04 -21.02
C GLN A 159 -27.32 -26.42 -20.32
N ASN A 160 -26.28 -26.75 -19.54
CA ASN A 160 -26.10 -28.07 -18.90
C ASN A 160 -26.44 -28.14 -17.39
N GLY A 161 -27.14 -27.15 -16.83
CA GLY A 161 -27.70 -27.17 -15.46
C GLY A 161 -27.11 -26.14 -14.50
N GLU A 162 -27.52 -26.21 -13.23
CA GLU A 162 -27.14 -25.22 -12.20
C GLU A 162 -25.64 -25.22 -11.84
N TRP A 163 -25.12 -24.02 -11.59
CA TRP A 163 -23.74 -23.76 -11.17
C TRP A 163 -23.59 -23.87 -9.65
N SER A 164 -22.80 -24.84 -9.18
CA SER A 164 -22.32 -24.88 -7.80
C SER A 164 -20.98 -24.15 -7.68
N VAL A 165 -20.61 -23.76 -6.46
CA VAL A 165 -19.30 -23.10 -6.18
C VAL A 165 -18.13 -23.94 -6.72
N GLU A 166 -18.16 -25.25 -6.49
CA GLU A 166 -17.11 -26.16 -6.97
C GLU A 166 -17.07 -26.21 -8.50
N LYS A 167 -18.22 -26.29 -9.18
CA LYS A 167 -18.29 -26.29 -10.65
C LYS A 167 -17.71 -25.00 -11.23
N VAL A 168 -18.05 -23.84 -10.64
CA VAL A 168 -17.52 -22.54 -11.08
C VAL A 168 -16.01 -22.49 -10.92
N LEU A 169 -15.48 -22.94 -9.79
CA LEU A 169 -14.03 -22.94 -9.56
C LEU A 169 -13.29 -23.87 -10.53
N GLN A 170 -13.80 -25.09 -10.76
CA GLN A 170 -13.23 -26.02 -11.75
C GLN A 170 -13.29 -25.45 -13.17
N PHE A 171 -14.38 -24.78 -13.52
CA PHE A 171 -14.53 -24.07 -14.79
C PHE A 171 -13.46 -22.98 -14.94
N ILE A 172 -13.26 -22.16 -13.91
CA ILE A 172 -12.23 -21.10 -13.90
C ILE A 172 -10.84 -21.72 -14.05
N ILE A 173 -10.51 -22.75 -13.26
CA ILE A 173 -9.21 -23.45 -13.33
C ILE A 173 -8.93 -23.94 -14.75
N SER A 174 -9.95 -24.53 -15.40
CA SER A 174 -9.84 -25.05 -16.76
C SER A 174 -9.61 -23.94 -17.80
N ASN A 175 -10.30 -22.81 -17.65
CA ASN A 175 -10.24 -21.70 -18.62
C ASN A 175 -9.09 -20.70 -18.36
N CYS A 176 -8.55 -20.63 -17.14
CA CYS A 176 -7.40 -19.78 -16.79
C CYS A 176 -6.19 -20.00 -17.70
N ARG A 177 -5.98 -21.24 -18.19
CA ARG A 177 -4.88 -21.58 -19.11
C ARG A 177 -5.06 -21.04 -20.52
N SER A 178 -6.30 -20.76 -20.91
CA SER A 178 -6.64 -20.21 -22.22
C SER A 178 -6.61 -18.69 -22.25
N TRP A 179 -6.59 -18.04 -21.08
CA TRP A 179 -6.40 -16.59 -20.99
C TRP A 179 -5.04 -16.17 -21.55
N ARG A 180 -5.06 -15.13 -22.39
CA ARG A 180 -3.86 -14.55 -23.03
C ARG A 180 -3.69 -13.06 -22.76
N GLY A 181 -4.68 -12.41 -22.12
CA GLY A 181 -4.65 -10.97 -21.88
C GLY A 181 -4.82 -10.13 -23.14
N GLU A 182 -5.36 -10.70 -24.22
CA GLU A 182 -5.62 -9.95 -25.46
C GLU A 182 -6.58 -8.78 -25.19
N GLY A 183 -6.20 -7.58 -25.66
CA GLY A 183 -6.95 -6.35 -25.45
C GLY A 183 -6.71 -5.66 -24.10
N MET A 184 -6.00 -6.28 -23.14
CA MET A 184 -5.68 -5.63 -21.88
C MET A 184 -4.73 -4.46 -22.08
N LYS A 185 -5.04 -3.33 -21.44
CA LYS A 185 -4.11 -2.21 -21.29
C LYS A 185 -2.94 -2.65 -20.40
N MET A 186 -1.72 -2.35 -20.85
CA MET A 186 -0.51 -2.60 -20.07
C MET A 186 -0.23 -1.41 -19.17
N PHE A 187 -0.24 -1.65 -17.86
CA PHE A 187 0.18 -0.67 -16.87
C PHE A 187 1.61 -0.95 -16.43
N ASN A 188 2.35 0.12 -16.14
CA ASN A 188 3.68 0.01 -15.55
C ASN A 188 3.57 -0.74 -14.23
N GLN A 189 4.48 -1.70 -14.02
CA GLN A 189 4.55 -2.40 -12.75
C GLN A 189 5.00 -1.43 -11.67
N LEU A 190 4.22 -1.34 -10.60
CA LEU A 190 4.62 -0.62 -9.41
C LEU A 190 5.84 -1.33 -8.80
N HIS A 191 6.91 -0.57 -8.61
CA HIS A 191 8.10 -1.03 -7.92
C HIS A 191 8.45 -0.04 -6.83
N PHE A 192 8.37 -0.49 -5.58
CA PHE A 192 8.73 0.30 -4.41
C PHE A 192 10.01 -0.26 -3.80
N SER A 193 11.06 0.56 -3.73
CA SER A 193 12.28 0.25 -3.00
C SER A 193 12.22 0.83 -1.60
N TYR A 194 12.92 0.18 -0.66
CA TYR A 194 13.21 0.82 0.62
C TYR A 194 14.14 2.00 0.38
N GLU A 195 13.74 3.18 0.86
CA GLU A 195 14.57 4.37 0.92
C GLU A 195 15.16 4.44 2.32
N GLN A 196 16.49 4.36 2.40
CA GLN A 196 17.18 4.46 3.67
C GLN A 196 17.18 5.92 4.12
N GLU A 197 16.70 6.16 5.34
CA GLU A 197 16.78 7.49 5.95
C GLU A 197 18.25 7.91 6.06
N SER A 198 18.54 9.20 5.86
CA SER A 198 19.93 9.69 5.87
C SER A 198 20.55 9.62 7.27
N HIS A 199 19.72 9.81 8.30
CA HIS A 199 20.12 9.82 9.71
C HIS A 199 19.25 8.85 10.54
N PRO A 200 19.34 7.54 10.31
CA PRO A 200 18.53 6.55 11.02
C PRO A 200 18.78 6.58 12.54
N GLU A 201 19.97 6.98 12.97
CA GLU A 201 20.38 7.14 14.36
C GLU A 201 19.50 8.12 15.14
N GLU A 202 18.94 9.16 14.49
CA GLU A 202 18.06 10.14 15.14
C GLU A 202 16.80 9.50 15.70
N PHE A 203 16.32 8.43 15.05
CA PHE A 203 15.17 7.67 15.53
C PHE A 203 15.59 6.48 16.40
N PHE A 204 16.53 5.66 15.91
CA PHE A 204 16.85 4.39 16.57
C PHE A 204 17.56 4.58 17.91
N THR A 205 18.47 5.55 18.02
CA THR A 205 19.22 5.82 19.25
C THR A 205 18.28 6.17 20.41
N PRO A 206 17.42 7.20 20.33
CA PRO A 206 16.51 7.51 21.44
C PRO A 206 15.49 6.39 21.68
N TYR A 207 15.04 5.68 20.64
CA TYR A 207 14.08 4.59 20.78
C TYR A 207 14.68 3.40 21.56
N ILE A 208 15.89 2.97 21.21
CA ILE A 208 16.59 1.86 21.88
C ILE A 208 16.90 2.23 23.33
N TRP A 209 17.35 3.45 23.59
CA TRP A 209 17.61 3.91 24.96
C TRP A 209 16.34 3.97 25.80
N ARG A 210 15.22 4.44 25.23
CA ARG A 210 13.91 4.38 25.89
C ARG A 210 13.53 2.95 26.26
N LEU A 211 13.68 1.99 25.35
CA LEU A 211 13.40 0.58 25.63
C LEU A 211 14.31 0.03 26.72
N THR A 212 15.60 0.37 26.67
CA THR A 212 16.60 -0.07 27.64
C THR A 212 16.26 0.45 29.03
N LEU A 213 15.98 1.75 29.17
CA LEU A 213 15.57 2.35 30.44
C LEU A 213 14.26 1.73 30.98
N SER A 214 13.32 1.39 30.09
CA SER A 214 12.00 0.90 30.48
C SER A 214 11.98 -0.60 30.83
N HIS A 215 12.87 -1.40 30.26
CA HIS A 215 12.77 -2.87 30.30
C HIS A 215 14.04 -3.61 30.74
N CYS A 216 15.20 -2.95 30.83
CA CYS A 216 16.47 -3.64 31.14
C CYS A 216 16.58 -4.04 32.62
N GLY A 217 15.76 -3.48 33.50
CA GLY A 217 15.81 -3.77 34.94
C GLY A 217 17.08 -3.27 35.64
N LEU A 218 17.93 -2.54 34.92
CA LEU A 218 19.12 -1.87 35.44
C LEU A 218 18.78 -0.43 35.84
N SER A 219 19.33 0.03 36.96
CA SER A 219 19.20 1.43 37.40
C SER A 219 20.21 2.30 36.65
N PHE A 220 19.77 2.93 35.56
CA PHE A 220 20.56 3.94 34.87
C PHE A 220 20.34 5.33 35.48
N ASP A 221 21.40 6.11 35.62
CA ASP A 221 21.29 7.54 35.91
C ASP A 221 20.82 8.27 34.64
N HIS A 222 19.63 8.85 34.70
CA HIS A 222 18.99 9.51 33.57
C HIS A 222 19.72 10.78 33.14
N ASN A 223 20.45 11.43 34.06
CA ASN A 223 21.18 12.66 33.78
C ASN A 223 22.53 12.43 33.09
N ALA A 224 23.00 11.17 33.05
CA ALA A 224 24.27 10.80 32.44
C ALA A 224 24.12 10.27 31.00
N VAL A 225 22.89 10.02 30.53
CA VAL A 225 22.62 9.50 29.18
C VAL A 225 22.52 10.65 28.20
N ASN A 226 23.63 10.94 27.52
CA ASN A 226 23.66 11.87 26.39
C ASN A 226 23.40 11.09 25.09
N LEU A 227 22.22 11.26 24.50
CA LEU A 227 21.78 10.54 23.30
C LEU A 227 22.38 11.09 22.00
N PHE A 228 22.72 12.37 22.00
CA PHE A 228 23.30 13.07 20.86
C PHE A 228 24.51 13.86 21.36
N THR A 229 25.54 13.92 20.53
CA THR A 229 26.62 14.87 20.74
C THR A 229 26.04 16.27 20.62
N VAL A 230 26.14 17.06 21.69
CA VAL A 230 25.97 18.51 21.57
C VAL A 230 27.06 18.94 20.61
N ASP A 231 26.70 19.50 19.46
CA ASP A 231 27.67 20.11 18.55
C ASP A 231 28.48 21.11 19.38
N LEU A 232 29.72 20.71 19.70
CA LEU A 232 30.67 21.61 20.33
C LEU A 232 30.93 22.71 19.31
N PRO A 233 30.76 24.00 19.68
CA PRO A 233 31.16 25.09 18.81
C PRO A 233 32.60 24.84 18.33
N ALA A 234 32.85 25.03 17.04
CA ALA A 234 34.08 24.66 16.33
C ALA A 234 35.40 25.27 16.88
N GLU A 235 35.36 25.98 18.00
CA GLU A 235 36.49 26.68 18.60
C GLU A 235 37.38 25.80 19.50
N GLN A 236 37.09 24.51 19.68
CA GLN A 236 37.89 23.63 20.55
C GLN A 236 38.78 22.61 19.81
N LEU A 237 38.75 22.58 18.47
CA LEU A 237 39.64 21.71 17.68
C LEU A 237 41.03 22.31 17.42
N ASP A 238 41.23 23.62 17.62
CA ASP A 238 42.50 24.29 17.31
C ASP A 238 43.56 24.21 18.43
N ASN A 239 43.20 23.84 19.67
CA ASN A 239 44.14 23.87 20.80
C ASN A 239 44.90 22.56 21.06
N ALA A 240 44.74 21.54 20.21
CA ALA A 240 45.43 20.25 20.38
C ALA A 240 46.57 20.03 19.36
N GLY A 241 46.89 21.02 18.52
CA GLY A 241 47.84 20.88 17.40
C GLY A 241 49.22 21.48 17.59
N GLU A 242 49.49 22.22 18.67
CA GLU A 242 50.78 22.90 18.87
C GLU A 242 51.61 22.28 20.00
N GLU A 243 52.13 21.08 19.80
CA GLU A 243 53.34 20.65 20.52
C GLU A 243 54.27 19.83 19.59
N HIS A 244 55.45 20.41 19.38
CA HIS A 244 56.70 19.84 18.85
C HIS A 244 56.87 19.60 17.34
N ASP A 245 57.59 20.54 16.70
CA ASP A 245 58.64 20.17 15.75
C ASP A 245 59.79 21.20 15.79
N GLU A 246 60.90 20.85 16.44
CA GLU A 246 62.17 21.61 16.37
C GLU A 246 62.87 21.31 15.02
N PRO A 247 63.43 22.31 14.31
CA PRO A 247 64.09 22.08 13.04
C PRO A 247 65.54 21.60 13.23
N ARG A 248 65.84 20.40 12.75
CA ARG A 248 67.22 19.95 12.51
C ARG A 248 67.85 20.73 11.35
N GLN A 249 68.76 21.64 11.66
CA GLN A 249 69.71 22.19 10.69
C GLN A 249 70.88 21.22 10.47
N ASN A 250 71.07 20.79 9.22
CA ASN A 250 72.31 20.15 8.76
C ASN A 250 73.30 21.23 8.28
N GLY A 251 74.58 21.10 8.66
CA GLY A 251 75.63 21.92 8.07
C GLY A 251 77.05 21.76 8.61
N ARG A 252 77.69 20.61 8.39
CA ARG A 252 79.05 20.40 7.82
C ARG A 252 79.61 19.01 8.16
#